data_AF-A0A7R9QG95-F1
#
_entry.id   AF-A0A7R9QG95-F1
#
_cell.length_a   1.000
_cell.length_b   1.000
_cell.length_c   1.000
_cell.angle_alpha   90.00
_cell.angle_beta   90.00
_cell.angle_gamma   90.00
#
_symmetry.space_group_name_H-M   'P 1'
#
loop_
_entity.id
_entity.type
_entity.pdbx_description
1 polymer ?
#
loop_
_entity_poly.entity_id
_entity_poly.type
_entity_poly.pdbx_seq_one_letter_code
_entity_poly.pdbx_strand_id
1 'polypeptide(L)'
;MTLMGTRATSALELSECLFAKPIKSDPEFESTAQRFAKQLREAMDGNQNGLKCANFLYTRQEFPISDQFRQIVDKYFEATARELDFRDARQSVDTINADIRSATNDKIDTIVDQISGDIHAILVNAIHFKALWKSKFPKDMTIADQFATSAGQEIPVQMMAQLGSRIGFAMSRHLRASAVELAYEDTNASLIVLLPDEDNSVAELVRNLTVQSLQELIHSIRTRIVDLYLPKVNLQTTLSDELIPALKGLGVRDVFDDKKADFSGLTPKPGLYISDIIHKAVIEWSEEGTEGAAGTGISAATNSIRFTFKANRPFLYFLVNKSADNLIAILVTILVRTPRHTPLLLASTRHSRHYKPNLLPHYSHIIAANTAQ
;
A
#
# COMPACT_ATOMS: atom_id res chain seq x y z
N MET A 1 14.71 -2.10 -4.43
CA MET A 1 15.59 -2.66 -5.48
C MET A 1 16.44 -1.61 -6.20
N THR A 2 15.87 -0.51 -6.74
CA THR A 2 16.63 0.50 -7.52
C THR A 2 17.82 1.08 -6.79
N LEU A 3 17.68 1.26 -5.48
CA LEU A 3 18.75 1.61 -4.56
C LEU A 3 20.05 0.84 -4.89
N MET A 4 20.00 -0.50 -5.01
CA MET A 4 21.16 -1.36 -5.32
C MET A 4 21.89 -0.99 -6.63
N GLY A 5 21.18 -0.39 -7.57
CA GLY A 5 21.67 -0.01 -8.89
C GLY A 5 22.12 1.43 -8.99
N THR A 6 21.84 2.26 -7.98
CA THR A 6 22.16 3.69 -7.98
C THR A 6 23.49 4.00 -7.31
N ARG A 7 24.11 5.14 -7.67
CA ARG A 7 25.31 5.69 -7.01
C ARG A 7 25.14 7.20 -6.74
N ALA A 8 26.13 7.77 -6.05
CA ALA A 8 26.23 9.21 -5.77
C ALA A 8 24.92 9.83 -5.21
N THR A 9 24.51 10.99 -5.73
CA THR A 9 23.31 11.71 -5.27
C THR A 9 22.03 10.90 -5.44
N SER A 10 21.90 10.12 -6.53
CA SER A 10 20.74 9.26 -6.75
C SER A 10 20.57 8.23 -5.62
N ALA A 11 21.67 7.60 -5.18
CA ALA A 11 21.66 6.68 -4.06
C ALA A 11 21.38 7.38 -2.73
N LEU A 12 21.94 8.58 -2.53
CA LEU A 12 21.74 9.37 -1.32
C LEU A 12 20.28 9.77 -1.15
N GLU A 13 19.65 10.35 -2.17
CA GLU A 13 18.25 10.76 -2.15
C GLU A 13 17.31 9.59 -1.86
N LEU A 14 17.52 8.43 -2.51
CA LEU A 14 16.75 7.23 -2.25
C LEU A 14 16.95 6.73 -0.82
N SER A 15 18.19 6.70 -0.31
CA SER A 15 18.47 6.22 1.05
C SER A 15 17.88 7.14 2.13
N GLU A 16 17.95 8.46 1.95
CA GLU A 16 17.35 9.43 2.85
C GLU A 16 15.82 9.28 2.88
N CYS A 17 15.20 9.14 1.71
CA CYS A 17 13.76 8.96 1.61
C CYS A 17 13.29 7.65 2.26
N LEU A 18 14.02 6.55 2.08
CA LEU A 18 13.61 5.22 2.56
C LEU A 18 13.92 4.98 4.04
N PHE A 19 15.05 5.51 4.54
CA PHE A 19 15.55 5.19 5.88
C PHE A 19 15.62 6.39 6.82
N ALA A 20 15.15 7.57 6.38
CA ALA A 20 15.26 8.83 7.10
C ALA A 20 16.70 9.20 7.52
N LYS A 21 17.69 8.58 6.89
CA LYS A 21 19.12 8.78 7.15
C LYS A 21 19.91 8.61 5.85
N PRO A 22 20.81 9.55 5.50
CA PRO A 22 21.70 9.36 4.37
C PRO A 22 22.69 8.25 4.68
N ILE A 23 22.78 7.28 3.78
CA ILE A 23 23.85 6.28 3.83
C ILE A 23 25.01 6.79 3.00
N LYS A 24 26.18 6.94 3.62
CA LYS A 24 27.33 7.66 3.02
C LYS A 24 28.41 6.74 2.44
N SER A 25 28.27 5.41 2.57
CA SER A 25 29.24 4.44 2.05
C SER A 25 28.57 3.24 1.39
N ASP A 26 29.15 2.78 0.27
CA ASP A 26 28.63 1.66 -0.52
C ASP A 26 28.49 0.33 0.26
N PRO A 27 29.42 -0.06 1.16
CA PRO A 27 29.27 -1.29 1.95
C PRO A 27 28.13 -1.20 3.00
N GLU A 28 27.95 -0.02 3.61
CA GLU A 28 26.85 0.24 4.55
C GLU A 28 25.50 0.25 3.83
N PHE A 29 25.49 0.72 2.59
CA PHE A 29 24.33 0.76 1.73
C PHE A 29 23.85 -0.62 1.34
N GLU A 30 24.76 -1.45 0.82
CA GLU A 30 24.46 -2.81 0.44
C GLU A 30 23.99 -3.63 1.66
N SER A 31 24.69 -3.55 2.79
CA SER A 31 24.28 -4.26 4.02
C SER A 31 22.93 -3.78 4.56
N THR A 32 22.64 -2.47 4.51
CA THR A 32 21.35 -1.93 4.97
C THR A 32 20.20 -2.33 4.05
N ALA A 33 20.39 -2.23 2.73
CA ALA A 33 19.39 -2.61 1.75
C ALA A 33 19.10 -4.11 1.80
N GLN A 34 20.14 -4.95 1.93
CA GLN A 34 20.00 -6.39 2.12
C GLN A 34 19.27 -6.74 3.42
N ARG A 35 19.59 -6.07 4.54
CA ARG A 35 18.91 -6.27 5.82
C ARG A 35 17.43 -5.90 5.71
N PHE A 36 17.12 -4.75 5.12
CA PHE A 36 15.74 -4.31 4.93
C PHE A 36 14.95 -5.28 4.03
N ALA A 37 15.55 -5.70 2.92
CA ALA A 37 14.93 -6.67 2.02
C ALA A 37 14.68 -8.02 2.70
N LYS A 38 15.63 -8.50 3.51
CA LYS A 38 15.46 -9.69 4.35
C LYS A 38 14.31 -9.53 5.36
N GLN A 39 14.22 -8.38 6.03
CA GLN A 39 13.15 -8.09 6.99
C GLN A 39 11.77 -8.02 6.31
N LEU A 40 11.68 -7.38 5.14
CA LEU A 40 10.47 -7.38 4.32
C LEU A 40 10.08 -8.81 3.95
N ARG A 41 11.03 -9.60 3.47
CA ARG A 41 10.78 -11.00 3.13
C ARG A 41 10.30 -11.80 4.34
N GLU A 42 10.99 -11.74 5.47
CA GLU A 42 10.58 -12.44 6.70
C GLU A 42 9.17 -12.01 7.15
N ALA A 43 8.81 -10.74 6.95
CA ALA A 43 7.45 -10.26 7.23
C ALA A 43 6.41 -10.73 6.21
N MET A 44 6.80 -11.09 5.01
CA MET A 44 5.92 -11.60 3.95
C MET A 44 5.88 -13.14 3.89
N ASP A 45 6.94 -13.83 4.30
CA ASP A 45 7.12 -15.29 4.22
C ASP A 45 6.17 -16.04 5.17
N GLY A 46 5.72 -15.41 6.26
CA GLY A 46 4.69 -15.96 7.15
C GLY A 46 3.27 -15.90 6.59
N ASN A 47 3.10 -15.51 5.32
CA ASN A 47 1.81 -15.22 4.69
C ASN A 47 1.62 -15.99 3.38
N GLN A 48 2.25 -17.17 3.25
CA GLN A 48 2.43 -17.90 1.98
C GLN A 48 1.13 -18.15 1.18
N ASN A 49 -0.03 -18.13 1.84
CA ASN A 49 -1.32 -18.32 1.20
C ASN A 49 -2.07 -17.03 0.84
N GLY A 50 -1.70 -15.86 1.41
CA GLY A 50 -2.54 -14.67 1.29
C GLY A 50 -1.92 -13.41 0.71
N LEU A 51 -0.60 -13.21 0.79
CA LEU A 51 0.06 -12.06 0.16
C LEU A 51 0.89 -12.51 -1.04
N LYS A 52 0.63 -11.93 -2.21
CA LYS A 52 1.44 -12.09 -3.42
C LYS A 52 1.95 -10.73 -3.84
N CYS A 53 3.26 -10.62 -3.97
CA CYS A 53 3.94 -9.42 -4.43
C CYS A 53 4.74 -9.75 -5.68
N ALA A 54 4.67 -8.87 -6.67
CA ALA A 54 5.41 -8.99 -7.92
C ALA A 54 6.19 -7.70 -8.13
N ASN A 55 7.51 -7.82 -8.27
CA ASN A 55 8.42 -6.69 -8.40
C ASN A 55 9.21 -6.81 -9.70
N PHE A 56 9.05 -5.85 -10.60
CA PHE A 56 9.75 -5.84 -11.87
C PHE A 56 10.43 -4.49 -12.15
N LEU A 57 11.61 -4.57 -12.72
CA LEU A 57 12.30 -3.45 -13.35
C LEU A 57 12.47 -3.76 -14.83
N TYR A 58 11.85 -2.98 -15.68
CA TYR A 58 12.06 -3.07 -17.11
C TYR A 58 12.93 -1.90 -17.55
N THR A 59 14.01 -2.20 -18.28
CA THR A 59 14.84 -1.19 -18.93
C THR A 59 14.70 -1.30 -20.43
N ARG A 60 14.95 -0.21 -21.13
CA ARG A 60 14.95 -0.21 -22.59
C ARG A 60 16.17 -1.02 -23.07
N GLN A 61 15.99 -1.85 -24.11
CA GLN A 61 16.97 -2.85 -24.54
C GLN A 61 18.38 -2.34 -24.82
N GLU A 62 18.53 -1.07 -25.16
CA GLU A 62 19.85 -0.49 -25.39
C GLU A 62 20.63 -0.24 -24.10
N PHE A 63 20.05 -0.45 -22.91
CA PHE A 63 20.68 -0.37 -21.59
C PHE A 63 20.83 -1.78 -20.98
N PRO A 64 21.94 -2.47 -21.21
CA PRO A 64 22.13 -3.83 -20.71
C PRO A 64 22.20 -3.83 -19.18
N ILE A 65 21.44 -4.71 -18.54
CA ILE A 65 21.44 -4.87 -17.08
C ILE A 65 22.54 -5.86 -16.68
N SER A 66 23.39 -5.46 -15.74
CA SER A 66 24.46 -6.32 -15.23
C SER A 66 23.93 -7.58 -14.53
N ASP A 67 24.64 -8.70 -14.70
CA ASP A 67 24.30 -9.96 -14.03
C ASP A 67 24.37 -9.86 -12.51
N GLN A 68 25.32 -9.08 -11.99
CA GLN A 68 25.43 -8.80 -10.57
C GLN A 68 24.16 -8.13 -10.03
N PHE A 69 23.63 -7.13 -10.74
CA PHE A 69 22.39 -6.47 -10.33
C PHE A 69 21.21 -7.45 -10.34
N ARG A 70 21.07 -8.27 -11.40
CA ARG A 70 20.02 -9.30 -11.50
C ARG A 70 20.06 -10.26 -10.32
N GLN A 71 21.23 -10.79 -9.99
CA GLN A 71 21.41 -11.72 -8.87
C GLN A 71 21.05 -11.08 -7.52
N ILE A 72 21.40 -9.81 -7.32
CA ILE A 72 21.07 -9.09 -6.09
C ILE A 72 19.56 -8.87 -5.99
N VAL A 73 18.89 -8.39 -7.05
CA VAL A 73 17.45 -8.10 -6.96
C VAL A 73 16.59 -9.34 -6.84
N ASP A 74 16.99 -10.44 -7.50
CA ASP A 74 16.35 -11.74 -7.35
C ASP A 74 16.50 -12.27 -5.92
N LYS A 75 17.74 -12.36 -5.42
CA LYS A 75 18.05 -12.93 -4.10
C LYS A 75 17.38 -12.19 -2.95
N TYR A 76 17.39 -10.86 -2.98
CA TYR A 76 16.99 -10.05 -1.83
C TYR A 76 15.56 -9.51 -1.94
N PHE A 77 15.07 -9.22 -3.15
CA PHE A 77 13.77 -8.57 -3.36
C PHE A 77 12.76 -9.47 -4.07
N GLU A 78 13.14 -10.69 -4.45
CA GLU A 78 12.33 -11.58 -5.30
C GLU A 78 11.80 -10.83 -6.53
N ALA A 79 12.67 -9.99 -7.07
CA ALA A 79 12.36 -9.07 -8.15
C ALA A 79 13.08 -9.49 -9.43
N THR A 80 12.41 -9.29 -10.56
CA THR A 80 12.99 -9.56 -11.87
C THR A 80 13.34 -8.24 -12.55
N ALA A 81 14.59 -8.12 -12.99
CA ALA A 81 15.02 -7.03 -13.86
C ALA A 81 15.17 -7.57 -15.28
N ARG A 82 14.64 -6.89 -16.30
CA ARG A 82 14.79 -7.31 -17.70
C ARG A 82 14.76 -6.15 -18.69
N GLU A 83 15.27 -6.40 -19.88
CA GLU A 83 15.21 -5.48 -21.00
C GLU A 83 13.96 -5.70 -21.85
N LEU A 84 13.39 -4.63 -22.40
CA LEU A 84 12.31 -4.65 -23.40
C LEU A 84 12.61 -3.69 -24.56
N ASP A 85 12.08 -3.97 -25.75
CA ASP A 85 12.02 -2.99 -26.84
C ASP A 85 10.74 -2.17 -26.73
N PHE A 86 10.78 -1.05 -26.00
CA PHE A 86 9.61 -0.17 -25.85
C PHE A 86 9.12 0.44 -27.17
N ARG A 87 9.90 0.39 -28.26
CA ARG A 87 9.43 0.80 -29.59
C ARG A 87 8.38 -0.16 -30.14
N ASP A 88 8.42 -1.43 -29.73
CA ASP A 88 7.30 -2.35 -29.86
C ASP A 88 6.42 -2.26 -28.59
N ALA A 89 5.62 -1.21 -28.54
CA ALA A 89 4.77 -0.91 -27.38
C ALA A 89 3.79 -2.05 -27.09
N ARG A 90 3.26 -2.72 -28.13
CA ARG A 90 2.30 -3.82 -27.95
C ARG A 90 2.98 -5.03 -27.32
N GLN A 91 4.12 -5.46 -27.87
CA GLN A 91 4.86 -6.58 -27.29
C GLN A 91 5.33 -6.28 -25.86
N SER A 92 5.73 -5.04 -25.58
CA SER A 92 6.12 -4.60 -24.24
C SER A 92 4.96 -4.68 -23.25
N VAL A 93 3.77 -4.19 -23.61
CA VAL A 93 2.54 -4.30 -22.79
C VAL A 93 2.17 -5.77 -22.55
N ASP A 94 2.17 -6.60 -23.59
CA ASP A 94 1.85 -8.03 -23.48
C ASP A 94 2.83 -8.74 -22.54
N THR A 95 4.13 -8.42 -22.63
CA THR A 95 5.17 -8.98 -21.77
C THR A 95 5.01 -8.57 -20.32
N ILE A 96 4.79 -7.27 -20.05
CA ILE A 96 4.60 -6.76 -18.68
C ILE A 96 3.38 -7.40 -18.03
N ASN A 97 2.25 -7.47 -18.75
CA ASN A 97 1.04 -8.08 -18.22
C ASN A 97 1.18 -9.60 -18.01
N ALA A 98 1.88 -10.31 -18.91
CA ALA A 98 2.15 -11.74 -18.75
C ALA A 98 3.04 -12.03 -17.53
N ASP A 99 4.10 -11.24 -17.34
CA ASP A 99 5.01 -11.34 -16.19
C ASP A 99 4.25 -11.14 -14.86
N ILE A 100 3.40 -10.11 -14.80
CA ILE A 100 2.59 -9.80 -13.62
C ILE A 100 1.54 -10.87 -13.36
N ARG A 101 0.84 -11.33 -14.40
CA ARG A 101 -0.14 -12.41 -14.31
C ARG A 101 0.51 -13.67 -13.75
N SER A 102 1.67 -14.06 -14.29
CA SER A 102 2.42 -15.23 -13.81
C SER A 102 2.89 -15.06 -12.37
N ALA A 103 3.47 -13.91 -12.01
CA ALA A 103 3.97 -13.66 -10.66
C ALA A 103 2.85 -13.55 -9.61
N THR A 104 1.63 -13.22 -10.03
CA THR A 104 0.47 -13.10 -9.16
C THR A 104 -0.47 -14.30 -9.21
N ASN A 105 -0.10 -15.41 -9.88
CA ASN A 105 -0.96 -16.59 -10.07
C ASN A 105 -2.36 -16.22 -10.60
N ASP A 106 -2.39 -15.42 -11.67
CA ASP A 106 -3.61 -14.95 -12.34
C ASP A 106 -4.53 -14.07 -11.48
N LYS A 107 -4.02 -13.50 -10.37
CA LYS A 107 -4.80 -12.58 -9.53
C LYS A 107 -4.81 -11.15 -10.06
N ILE A 108 -3.82 -10.77 -10.85
CA ILE A 108 -3.74 -9.47 -11.52
C ILE A 108 -3.48 -9.72 -13.00
N ASP A 109 -4.53 -9.61 -13.80
CA ASP A 109 -4.48 -9.89 -15.25
C ASP A 109 -3.83 -8.77 -16.07
N THR A 110 -4.05 -7.53 -15.67
CA THR A 110 -3.61 -6.35 -16.42
C THR A 110 -3.19 -5.27 -15.45
N ILE A 111 -2.02 -4.69 -15.69
CA ILE A 111 -1.48 -3.55 -14.95
C ILE A 111 -1.26 -2.33 -15.85
N VAL A 112 -1.03 -2.56 -17.14
CA VAL A 112 -0.81 -1.52 -18.15
C VAL A 112 -1.64 -1.81 -19.39
N ASP A 113 -2.31 -0.79 -19.91
CA ASP A 113 -3.05 -0.86 -21.18
C ASP A 113 -2.23 -0.30 -22.34
N GLN A 114 -1.35 0.66 -22.05
CA GLN A 114 -0.52 1.35 -23.01
C GLN A 114 0.81 1.74 -22.37
N ILE A 115 1.84 1.87 -23.21
CA ILE A 115 3.17 2.29 -22.79
C ILE A 115 3.78 3.18 -23.87
N SER A 116 4.55 4.20 -23.45
CA SER A 116 5.22 5.08 -24.40
C SER A 116 6.51 4.44 -24.92
N GLY A 117 6.83 4.66 -26.20
CA GLY A 117 8.04 4.12 -26.82
C GLY A 117 9.34 4.82 -26.44
N ASP A 118 9.24 5.94 -25.73
CA ASP A 118 10.37 6.73 -25.22
C ASP A 118 10.76 6.35 -23.79
N ILE A 119 10.18 5.30 -23.19
CA ILE A 119 10.58 4.83 -21.86
C ILE A 119 12.03 4.36 -21.87
N HIS A 120 12.80 4.83 -20.89
CA HIS A 120 14.15 4.37 -20.58
C HIS A 120 14.13 3.26 -19.54
N ALA A 121 13.36 3.44 -18.47
CA ALA A 121 13.08 2.40 -17.48
C ALA A 121 11.71 2.61 -16.83
N ILE A 122 11.07 1.51 -16.45
CA ILE A 122 9.82 1.49 -15.71
C ILE A 122 9.90 0.51 -14.54
N LEU A 123 9.44 0.96 -13.38
CA LEU A 123 9.27 0.12 -12.20
C LEU A 123 7.82 -0.34 -12.14
N VAL A 124 7.60 -1.64 -12.03
CA VAL A 124 6.26 -2.21 -11.91
C VAL A 124 6.19 -3.03 -10.63
N ASN A 125 5.32 -2.63 -9.72
CA ASN A 125 5.01 -3.39 -8.52
C ASN A 125 3.52 -3.76 -8.50
N ALA A 126 3.23 -5.02 -8.22
CA ALA A 126 1.86 -5.46 -8.03
C ALA A 126 1.72 -6.25 -6.73
N ILE A 127 0.65 -5.99 -5.98
CA ILE A 127 0.35 -6.66 -4.72
C ILE A 127 -1.08 -7.19 -4.80
N HIS A 128 -1.27 -8.48 -4.60
CA HIS A 128 -2.56 -9.08 -4.32
C HIS A 128 -2.57 -9.59 -2.88
N PHE A 129 -3.58 -9.19 -2.12
CA PHE A 129 -3.73 -9.63 -0.75
C PHE A 129 -5.13 -10.17 -0.49
N LYS A 130 -5.18 -11.46 -0.13
CA LYS A 130 -6.37 -12.20 0.28
C LYS A 130 -6.00 -13.26 1.29
N ALA A 131 -6.29 -13.02 2.57
CA ALA A 131 -6.03 -13.98 3.63
C ALA A 131 -7.32 -14.33 4.38
N LEU A 132 -7.31 -15.52 5.00
CA LEU A 132 -8.42 -16.04 5.80
C LEU A 132 -8.43 -15.37 7.18
N TRP A 133 -9.59 -14.95 7.66
CA TRP A 133 -9.71 -14.44 9.02
C TRP A 133 -9.48 -15.57 10.04
N LYS A 134 -8.76 -15.28 11.12
CA LYS A 134 -8.74 -16.17 12.30
C LYS A 134 -10.10 -16.27 12.97
N SER A 135 -10.92 -15.23 12.87
CA SER A 135 -12.31 -15.18 13.34
C SER A 135 -13.21 -14.74 12.20
N LYS A 136 -13.91 -15.72 11.60
CA LYS A 136 -14.74 -15.53 10.40
C LYS A 136 -15.99 -14.69 10.64
N PHE A 137 -16.50 -14.08 9.58
CA PHE A 137 -17.84 -13.49 9.57
C PHE A 137 -18.87 -14.57 9.19
N PRO A 138 -19.98 -14.74 9.92
CA PRO A 138 -21.07 -15.60 9.46
C PRO A 138 -21.68 -15.05 8.17
N LYS A 139 -21.77 -15.87 7.12
CA LYS A 139 -22.27 -15.45 5.80
C LYS A 139 -23.72 -14.97 5.84
N ASP A 140 -24.52 -15.54 6.72
CA ASP A 140 -25.92 -15.18 6.99
C ASP A 140 -26.08 -13.84 7.72
N MET A 141 -24.99 -13.31 8.29
CA MET A 141 -24.95 -12.00 8.93
C MET A 141 -24.49 -10.88 7.97
N THR A 142 -24.10 -11.20 6.74
CA THR A 142 -23.83 -10.20 5.70
C THR A 142 -25.14 -9.67 5.13
N ILE A 143 -25.34 -8.35 5.23
CA ILE A 143 -26.56 -7.68 4.74
C ILE A 143 -26.22 -6.43 3.93
N ALA A 144 -27.13 -5.99 3.07
CA ALA A 144 -27.03 -4.67 2.44
C ALA A 144 -27.17 -3.56 3.51
N ASP A 145 -26.26 -2.60 3.52
CA ASP A 145 -26.25 -1.45 4.44
C ASP A 145 -25.73 -0.20 3.69
N GLN A 146 -25.86 0.97 4.31
CA GLN A 146 -25.40 2.24 3.74
C GLN A 146 -23.96 2.56 4.18
N PHE A 147 -23.17 3.07 3.24
CA PHE A 147 -21.85 3.64 3.47
C PHE A 147 -21.85 5.13 3.09
N ALA A 148 -21.58 6.00 4.07
CA ALA A 148 -21.43 7.43 3.84
C ALA A 148 -20.04 7.71 3.22
N THR A 149 -20.02 8.22 2.00
CA THR A 149 -18.78 8.60 1.31
C THR A 149 -18.22 9.92 1.84
N SER A 150 -16.96 10.21 1.50
CA SER A 150 -16.33 11.51 1.82
C SER A 150 -17.06 12.73 1.23
N ALA A 151 -17.90 12.53 0.21
CA ALA A 151 -18.72 13.57 -0.40
C ALA A 151 -20.11 13.72 0.28
N GLY A 152 -20.37 12.96 1.35
CA GLY A 152 -21.66 12.94 2.04
C GLY A 152 -22.75 12.14 1.33
N GLN A 153 -22.43 11.45 0.23
CA GLN A 153 -23.36 10.54 -0.45
C GLN A 153 -23.41 9.19 0.25
N GLU A 154 -24.59 8.62 0.42
CA GLU A 154 -24.75 7.24 0.87
C GLU A 154 -24.78 6.30 -0.33
N ILE A 155 -24.00 5.22 -0.25
CA ILE A 155 -24.02 4.15 -1.24
C ILE A 155 -24.31 2.80 -0.57
N PRO A 156 -25.05 1.89 -1.23
CA PRO A 156 -25.27 0.55 -0.71
C PRO A 156 -23.97 -0.27 -0.76
N VAL A 157 -23.67 -0.99 0.32
CA VAL A 157 -22.56 -1.95 0.43
C VAL A 157 -23.04 -3.25 1.05
N GLN A 158 -22.35 -4.36 0.77
CA GLN A 158 -22.53 -5.59 1.54
C GLN A 158 -21.73 -5.46 2.84
N MET A 159 -22.41 -5.35 3.97
CA MET A 159 -21.82 -5.17 5.28
C MET A 159 -21.77 -6.52 5.99
N MET A 160 -20.57 -7.05 6.21
CA MET A 160 -20.35 -8.26 7.00
C MET A 160 -20.46 -7.91 8.48
N ALA A 161 -21.05 -8.80 9.29
CA ALA A 161 -21.20 -8.55 10.73
C ALA A 161 -20.82 -9.76 11.58
N GLN A 162 -20.18 -9.49 12.73
CA GLN A 162 -20.03 -10.46 13.82
C GLN A 162 -20.37 -9.77 15.14
N LEU A 163 -21.29 -10.37 15.89
CA LEU A 163 -21.91 -9.74 17.06
C LEU A 163 -21.41 -10.38 18.35
N GLY A 164 -21.03 -9.54 19.32
CA GLY A 164 -20.55 -9.99 20.63
C GLY A 164 -19.20 -10.71 20.57
N SER A 165 -18.43 -10.53 19.50
CA SER A 165 -17.15 -11.22 19.29
C SER A 165 -16.03 -10.62 20.13
N ARG A 166 -15.05 -11.46 20.48
CA ARG A 166 -13.82 -11.05 21.16
C ARG A 166 -12.82 -10.48 20.15
N ILE A 167 -12.85 -9.16 19.96
CA ILE A 167 -12.05 -8.45 18.96
C ILE A 167 -11.02 -7.56 19.64
N GLY A 168 -9.83 -7.42 19.05
CA GLY A 168 -8.86 -6.42 19.50
C GLY A 168 -9.44 -5.02 19.24
N PHE A 169 -9.57 -4.20 20.29
CA PHE A 169 -10.17 -2.88 20.19
C PHE A 169 -9.35 -1.84 20.96
N ALA A 170 -9.26 -0.63 20.40
CA ALA A 170 -8.70 0.55 21.06
C ALA A 170 -9.47 1.82 20.65
N MET A 171 -9.37 2.84 21.49
CA MET A 171 -9.79 4.21 21.15
C MET A 171 -8.60 5.14 21.38
N SER A 172 -8.31 6.00 20.42
CA SER A 172 -7.26 7.00 20.55
C SER A 172 -7.88 8.39 20.58
N ARG A 173 -7.73 9.07 21.72
CA ARG A 173 -8.14 10.49 21.87
C ARG A 173 -7.31 11.42 21.01
N HIS A 174 -6.01 11.11 20.82
CA HIS A 174 -5.11 11.91 20.01
C HIS A 174 -5.48 11.83 18.51
N LEU A 175 -5.74 10.61 18.02
CA LEU A 175 -6.14 10.39 16.63
C LEU A 175 -7.63 10.66 16.38
N ARG A 176 -8.43 10.81 17.44
CA ARG A 176 -9.90 10.94 17.38
C ARG A 176 -10.51 9.85 16.51
N ALA A 177 -10.16 8.62 16.86
CA ALA A 177 -10.52 7.43 16.12
C ALA A 177 -10.61 6.21 17.03
N SER A 178 -11.47 5.27 16.64
CA SER A 178 -11.50 3.92 17.17
C SER A 178 -10.73 2.98 16.24
N ALA A 179 -10.15 1.91 16.80
CA ALA A 179 -9.45 0.91 16.03
C ALA A 179 -9.90 -0.50 16.38
N VAL A 180 -10.02 -1.35 15.38
CA VAL A 180 -10.15 -2.81 15.54
C VAL A 180 -8.97 -3.52 14.93
N GLU A 181 -8.60 -4.66 15.50
CA GLU A 181 -7.61 -5.58 14.99
C GLU A 181 -8.26 -6.92 14.65
N LEU A 182 -8.07 -7.35 13.41
CA LEU A 182 -8.53 -8.63 12.89
C LEU A 182 -7.30 -9.45 12.47
N ALA A 183 -6.99 -10.47 13.25
CA ALA A 183 -5.89 -11.38 12.93
C ALA A 183 -6.24 -12.27 11.74
N TYR A 184 -5.27 -12.48 10.86
CA TYR A 184 -5.36 -13.50 9.83
C TYR A 184 -4.95 -14.86 10.41
N GLU A 185 -5.52 -15.91 9.85
CA GLU A 185 -5.17 -17.29 10.17
C GLU A 185 -3.75 -17.63 9.70
N ASP A 186 -3.06 -18.52 10.43
CA ASP A 186 -1.76 -19.11 10.06
C ASP A 186 -0.67 -18.10 9.68
N THR A 187 -0.83 -16.85 10.14
CA THR A 187 0.13 -15.78 9.92
C THR A 187 0.30 -14.93 11.18
N ASN A 188 1.39 -14.17 11.23
CA ASN A 188 1.56 -13.08 12.20
C ASN A 188 0.95 -11.76 11.70
N ALA A 189 0.19 -11.79 10.61
CA ALA A 189 -0.40 -10.62 9.99
C ALA A 189 -1.76 -10.30 10.63
N SER A 190 -2.09 -9.02 10.69
CA SER A 190 -3.41 -8.55 11.13
C SER A 190 -3.84 -7.33 10.33
N LEU A 191 -5.13 -7.23 10.07
CA LEU A 191 -5.75 -5.99 9.60
C LEU A 191 -6.05 -5.11 10.80
N ILE A 192 -5.57 -3.88 10.79
CA ILE A 192 -5.99 -2.85 11.73
C ILE A 192 -6.81 -1.83 10.98
N VAL A 193 -8.06 -1.61 11.41
CA VAL A 193 -8.97 -0.62 10.80
C VAL A 193 -9.13 0.54 11.77
N LEU A 194 -8.78 1.75 11.34
CA LEU A 194 -8.95 2.99 12.09
C LEU A 194 -10.14 3.75 11.53
N LEU A 195 -11.19 3.85 12.32
CA LEU A 195 -12.40 4.58 12.00
C LEU A 195 -12.39 5.92 12.76
N PRO A 196 -12.27 7.07 12.05
CA PRO A 196 -12.40 8.39 12.67
C PRO A 196 -13.72 8.53 13.42
N ASP A 197 -13.72 9.30 14.51
CA ASP A 197 -14.96 9.71 15.19
C ASP A 197 -15.89 10.47 14.20
N GLU A 198 -17.19 10.55 14.49
CA GLU A 198 -18.18 11.10 13.54
C GLU A 198 -17.90 12.54 13.11
N ASP A 199 -17.28 13.33 13.98
CA ASP A 199 -16.89 14.72 13.75
C ASP A 199 -15.42 14.89 13.38
N ASN A 200 -14.75 13.81 12.95
CA ASN A 200 -13.36 13.81 12.52
C ASN A 200 -13.23 13.22 11.11
N SER A 201 -12.51 13.91 10.23
CA SER A 201 -12.28 13.44 8.86
C SER A 201 -11.08 12.49 8.77
N VAL A 202 -11.05 11.64 7.73
CA VAL A 202 -9.83 10.85 7.42
C VAL A 202 -8.63 11.77 7.14
N ALA A 203 -8.85 12.95 6.55
CA ALA A 203 -7.78 13.91 6.31
C ALA A 203 -7.19 14.46 7.63
N GLU A 204 -8.01 14.68 8.65
CA GLU A 204 -7.54 15.03 10.00
C GLU A 204 -6.84 13.88 10.70
N LEU A 205 -7.40 12.67 10.60
CA LEU A 205 -6.75 11.46 11.09
C LEU A 205 -5.34 11.30 10.49
N VAL A 206 -5.19 11.41 9.17
CA VAL A 206 -3.89 11.32 8.49
C VAL A 206 -2.93 12.43 8.93
N ARG A 207 -3.42 13.67 9.14
CA ARG A 207 -2.58 14.78 9.62
C ARG A 207 -2.00 14.54 11.01
N ASN A 208 -2.74 13.85 11.87
CA ASN A 208 -2.31 13.51 13.24
C ASN A 208 -1.57 12.16 13.31
N LEU A 209 -1.61 11.36 12.24
CA LEU A 209 -1.00 10.05 12.21
C LEU A 209 0.51 10.16 11.99
N THR A 210 1.26 9.83 13.04
CA THR A 210 2.71 9.62 13.03
C THR A 210 3.05 8.16 13.30
N VAL A 211 4.28 7.73 12.97
CA VAL A 211 4.80 6.40 13.32
C VAL A 211 4.63 6.12 14.81
N GLN A 212 4.97 7.08 15.66
CA GLN A 212 4.83 6.97 17.11
C GLN A 212 3.36 6.80 17.51
N SER A 213 2.46 7.64 17.01
CA SER A 213 1.02 7.55 17.35
C SER A 213 0.38 6.24 16.88
N LEU A 214 0.83 5.69 15.74
CA LEU A 214 0.38 4.40 15.23
C LEU A 214 0.89 3.27 16.12
N GLN A 215 2.17 3.31 16.50
CA GLN A 215 2.73 2.34 17.45
C GLN A 215 1.98 2.39 18.78
N GLU A 216 1.78 3.56 19.36
CA GLU A 216 1.02 3.74 20.61
C GLU A 216 -0.41 3.16 20.50
N LEU A 217 -1.09 3.45 19.39
CA LEU A 217 -2.41 2.88 19.11
C LEU A 217 -2.36 1.35 19.10
N ILE A 218 -1.44 0.75 18.34
CA ILE A 218 -1.30 -0.70 18.21
C ILE A 218 -1.01 -1.35 19.57
N HIS A 219 -0.11 -0.76 20.37
CA HIS A 219 0.21 -1.24 21.71
C HIS A 219 -0.95 -1.07 22.71
N SER A 220 -1.90 -0.18 22.44
CA SER A 220 -3.08 0.04 23.28
C SER A 220 -4.24 -0.94 23.02
N ILE A 221 -4.19 -1.70 21.93
CA ILE A 221 -5.24 -2.66 21.56
C ILE A 221 -5.40 -3.74 22.63
N ARG A 222 -6.63 -3.97 23.08
CA ARG A 222 -7.00 -5.02 24.04
C ARG A 222 -8.20 -5.79 23.52
N THR A 223 -8.29 -7.08 23.84
CA THR A 223 -9.47 -7.87 23.51
C THR A 223 -10.70 -7.35 24.27
N ARG A 224 -11.74 -6.96 23.54
CA ARG A 224 -13.04 -6.50 24.05
C ARG A 224 -14.19 -7.25 23.37
N ILE A 225 -15.39 -7.14 23.92
CA ILE A 225 -16.62 -7.63 23.27
C ILE A 225 -17.10 -6.53 22.32
N VAL A 226 -17.12 -6.82 21.02
CA VAL A 226 -17.41 -5.85 19.96
C VAL A 226 -18.47 -6.40 19.00
N ASP A 227 -19.44 -5.56 18.66
CA ASP A 227 -20.27 -5.70 17.47
C ASP A 227 -19.56 -5.06 16.31
N LEU A 228 -18.98 -5.90 15.46
CA LEU A 228 -18.16 -5.48 14.34
C LEU A 228 -18.98 -5.55 13.06
N TYR A 229 -19.01 -4.43 12.33
CA TYR A 229 -19.54 -4.32 10.99
C TYR A 229 -18.44 -3.80 10.07
N LEU A 230 -18.08 -4.59 9.07
CA LEU A 230 -17.02 -4.27 8.11
C LEU A 230 -17.55 -4.50 6.68
N PRO A 231 -17.37 -3.54 5.75
CA PRO A 231 -17.80 -3.75 4.38
C PRO A 231 -17.01 -4.89 3.74
N LYS A 232 -17.71 -5.74 3.00
CA LYS A 232 -17.11 -6.67 2.05
C LYS A 232 -16.53 -5.85 0.89
N VAL A 233 -15.26 -6.04 0.57
CA VAL A 233 -14.59 -5.24 -0.46
C VAL A 233 -13.80 -6.11 -1.42
N ASN A 234 -13.80 -5.69 -2.69
CA ASN A 234 -12.82 -6.09 -3.69
C ASN A 234 -12.26 -4.79 -4.26
N LEU A 235 -11.11 -4.37 -3.74
CA LEU A 235 -10.49 -3.10 -4.06
C LEU A 235 -9.38 -3.35 -5.07
N GLN A 236 -9.41 -2.58 -6.16
CA GLN A 236 -8.29 -2.50 -7.08
C GLN A 236 -7.87 -1.05 -7.19
N THR A 237 -6.59 -0.78 -6.97
CA THR A 237 -6.00 0.55 -7.08
C THR A 237 -4.75 0.46 -7.91
N THR A 238 -4.66 1.28 -8.95
CA THR A 238 -3.43 1.48 -9.72
C THR A 238 -2.96 2.91 -9.50
N LEU A 239 -1.69 3.09 -9.17
CA LEU A 239 -0.99 4.37 -9.10
C LEU A 239 0.08 4.38 -10.18
N SER A 240 0.03 5.36 -11.08
CA SER A 240 1.05 5.60 -12.10
C SER A 240 1.52 7.05 -12.03
N ASP A 241 0.57 7.98 -12.14
CA ASP A 241 0.87 9.38 -12.35
C ASP A 241 1.22 10.11 -11.04
N GLU A 242 0.85 9.57 -9.88
CA GLU A 242 1.02 10.21 -8.58
C GLU A 242 2.34 9.86 -7.89
N LEU A 243 2.96 8.72 -8.22
CA LEU A 243 4.11 8.21 -7.47
C LEU A 243 5.38 9.04 -7.69
N ILE A 244 5.70 9.37 -8.94
CA ILE A 244 6.89 10.17 -9.25
C ILE A 244 6.79 11.57 -8.62
N PRO A 245 5.67 12.32 -8.77
CA PRO A 245 5.51 13.60 -8.08
C PRO A 245 5.62 13.49 -6.56
N ALA A 246 5.02 12.46 -5.95
CA ALA A 246 5.12 12.25 -4.50
C ALA A 246 6.57 12.00 -4.05
N LEU A 247 7.29 11.11 -4.74
CA LEU A 247 8.71 10.82 -4.44
C LEU A 247 9.60 12.05 -4.64
N LYS A 248 9.36 12.86 -5.67
CA LYS A 248 10.03 14.16 -5.87
C LYS A 248 9.73 15.16 -4.75
N GLY A 249 8.51 15.14 -4.22
CA GLY A 249 8.10 15.89 -3.04
C GLY A 249 8.83 15.47 -1.77
N LEU A 250 9.16 14.18 -1.66
CA LEU A 250 9.94 13.58 -0.58
C LEU A 250 11.47 13.71 -0.74
N GLY A 251 11.95 14.26 -1.85
CA GLY A 251 13.37 14.55 -2.08
C GLY A 251 14.05 13.62 -3.08
N VAL A 252 13.38 12.61 -3.62
CA VAL A 252 13.92 11.72 -4.66
C VAL A 252 13.73 12.33 -6.04
N ARG A 253 14.79 12.84 -6.66
CA ARG A 253 14.72 13.63 -7.90
C ARG A 253 15.62 13.12 -9.00
N ASP A 254 16.88 12.83 -8.70
CA ASP A 254 17.91 12.58 -9.71
C ASP A 254 17.62 11.30 -10.51
N VAL A 255 17.07 10.26 -9.87
CA VAL A 255 16.68 9.01 -10.55
C VAL A 255 15.59 9.20 -11.62
N PHE A 256 14.90 10.34 -11.64
CA PHE A 256 13.86 10.71 -12.60
C PHE A 256 14.33 11.77 -13.61
N ASP A 257 15.63 12.11 -13.63
CA ASP A 257 16.23 13.16 -14.45
C ASP A 257 17.24 12.53 -15.41
N ASP A 258 17.08 12.79 -16.71
CA ASP A 258 17.86 12.18 -17.79
C ASP A 258 19.36 12.53 -17.76
N LYS A 259 19.72 13.62 -17.07
CA LYS A 259 21.10 14.12 -17.00
C LYS A 259 21.77 13.85 -15.66
N LYS A 260 20.99 13.58 -14.61
CA LYS A 260 21.50 13.41 -13.24
C LYS A 260 21.38 11.98 -12.71
N ALA A 261 20.47 11.18 -13.27
CA ALA A 261 20.29 9.81 -12.83
C ALA A 261 21.61 9.03 -12.94
N ASP A 262 22.05 8.49 -11.80
CA ASP A 262 23.23 7.63 -11.74
C ASP A 262 22.81 6.20 -11.43
N PHE A 263 22.66 5.42 -12.50
CA PHE A 263 22.38 3.98 -12.48
C PHE A 263 23.61 3.14 -12.86
N SER A 264 24.81 3.64 -12.61
CA SER A 264 26.07 2.94 -12.94
C SER A 264 26.26 1.60 -12.22
N GLY A 265 25.54 1.37 -11.12
CA GLY A 265 25.47 0.07 -10.43
C GLY A 265 24.51 -0.95 -11.07
N LEU A 266 23.64 -0.50 -11.98
CA LEU A 266 22.67 -1.33 -12.70
C LEU A 266 23.19 -1.66 -14.10
N THR A 267 23.61 -0.63 -14.85
CA THR A 267 24.03 -0.73 -16.25
C THR A 267 25.34 0.03 -16.48
N PRO A 268 26.27 -0.48 -17.31
CA PRO A 268 27.48 0.26 -17.68
C PRO A 268 27.17 1.43 -18.62
N LYS A 269 25.97 1.50 -19.21
CA LYS A 269 25.63 2.53 -20.19
C LYS A 269 25.01 3.75 -19.49
N PRO A 270 25.56 4.96 -19.68
CA PRO A 270 25.00 6.18 -19.09
C PRO A 270 23.68 6.60 -19.75
N GLY A 271 22.88 7.40 -19.04
CA GLY A 271 21.62 7.96 -19.54
C GLY A 271 20.37 7.12 -19.27
N LEU A 272 20.46 6.09 -18.41
CA LEU A 272 19.29 5.42 -17.86
C LEU A 272 18.67 6.31 -16.78
N TYR A 273 17.35 6.48 -16.82
CA TYR A 273 16.56 7.12 -15.77
C TYR A 273 15.20 6.44 -15.68
N ILE A 274 14.51 6.58 -14.54
CA ILE A 274 13.16 6.05 -14.35
C ILE A 274 12.18 6.98 -15.04
N SER A 275 11.55 6.49 -16.10
CA SER A 275 10.52 7.20 -16.85
C SER A 275 9.17 7.10 -16.17
N ASP A 276 8.86 5.95 -15.56
CA ASP A 276 7.57 5.71 -14.94
C ASP A 276 7.65 4.71 -13.76
N ILE A 277 6.68 4.79 -12.85
CA ILE A 277 6.49 3.84 -11.74
C ILE A 277 5.01 3.48 -11.68
N ILE A 278 4.72 2.19 -11.81
CA ILE A 278 3.36 1.67 -11.72
C ILE A 278 3.25 0.76 -10.50
N HIS A 279 2.31 1.07 -9.63
CA HIS A 279 1.94 0.27 -8.48
C HIS A 279 0.49 -0.15 -8.58
N LYS A 280 0.20 -1.46 -8.56
CA LYS A 280 -1.17 -1.97 -8.47
C LYS A 280 -1.38 -2.78 -7.20
N ALA A 281 -2.40 -2.43 -6.43
CA ALA A 281 -2.81 -3.18 -5.25
C ALA A 281 -4.22 -3.73 -5.46
N VAL A 282 -4.40 -5.03 -5.17
CA VAL A 282 -5.69 -5.71 -5.14
C VAL A 282 -5.91 -6.31 -3.76
N ILE A 283 -6.99 -5.92 -3.09
CA ILE A 283 -7.30 -6.34 -1.73
C ILE A 283 -8.74 -6.85 -1.68
N GLU A 284 -8.89 -8.07 -1.15
CA GLU A 284 -10.18 -8.73 -1.02
C GLU A 284 -10.50 -9.01 0.45
N TRP A 285 -11.62 -8.48 0.94
CA TRP A 285 -12.21 -8.90 2.21
C TRP A 285 -13.53 -9.61 1.94
N SER A 286 -13.58 -10.87 2.36
CA SER A 286 -14.77 -11.71 2.33
C SER A 286 -15.10 -12.21 3.74
N GLU A 287 -16.16 -13.01 3.86
CA GLU A 287 -16.53 -13.63 5.12
C GLU A 287 -15.60 -14.79 5.52
N GLU A 288 -14.75 -15.24 4.60
CA GLU A 288 -13.98 -16.48 4.70
C GLU A 288 -12.84 -16.41 5.75
N GLY A 289 -12.66 -17.50 6.47
CA GLY A 289 -11.75 -17.66 7.59
C GLY A 289 -11.79 -19.11 8.10
N THR A 290 -10.93 -19.52 9.02
CA THR A 290 -11.14 -20.84 9.63
C THR A 290 -12.36 -20.92 10.51
N GLU A 291 -12.86 -22.15 10.61
CA GLU A 291 -13.81 -22.56 11.63
C GLU A 291 -13.18 -22.49 13.03
N GLY A 292 -13.13 -21.27 13.56
CA GLY A 292 -12.83 -20.98 14.95
C GLY A 292 -13.86 -20.02 15.53
N ALA A 293 -14.87 -20.57 16.21
CA ALA A 293 -15.83 -19.88 17.08
C ALA A 293 -17.03 -19.13 16.45
N ALA A 294 -17.51 -19.52 15.27
CA ALA A 294 -18.94 -19.33 14.98
C ALA A 294 -19.75 -20.34 15.81
N GLY A 295 -19.96 -20.07 17.11
CA GLY A 295 -20.83 -20.93 17.92
C GLY A 295 -20.66 -20.95 19.43
N THR A 296 -19.73 -20.22 20.05
CA THR A 296 -19.56 -20.30 21.52
C THR A 296 -19.77 -18.97 22.22
N GLY A 297 -21.03 -18.77 22.60
CA GLY A 297 -21.37 -18.08 23.83
C GLY A 297 -21.82 -16.65 23.65
N ILE A 298 -23.13 -16.50 23.44
CA ILE A 298 -23.90 -15.59 24.32
C ILE A 298 -23.75 -16.14 25.75
N SER A 299 -22.54 -16.10 26.31
CA SER A 299 -22.35 -16.20 27.74
C SER A 299 -22.81 -14.85 28.22
N ALA A 300 -24.04 -14.83 28.73
CA ALA A 300 -24.59 -13.75 29.50
C ALA A 300 -23.71 -13.53 30.74
N ALA A 301 -22.52 -12.94 30.54
CA ALA A 301 -21.82 -12.22 31.58
C ALA A 301 -22.50 -10.87 31.65
N THR A 302 -23.53 -10.80 32.48
CA THR A 302 -24.55 -9.75 32.64
C THR A 302 -24.03 -8.35 32.95
N ASN A 303 -22.71 -8.09 32.86
CA ASN A 303 -22.05 -6.82 33.18
C ASN A 303 -20.87 -6.44 32.25
N SER A 304 -20.68 -7.08 31.09
CA SER A 304 -19.57 -6.71 30.19
C SER A 304 -19.97 -5.56 29.25
N ILE A 305 -19.19 -4.47 29.25
CA ILE A 305 -19.33 -3.37 28.28
C ILE A 305 -19.16 -3.93 26.87
N ARG A 306 -20.19 -3.77 26.03
CA ARG A 306 -20.21 -4.14 24.62
C ARG A 306 -19.96 -2.88 23.80
N PHE A 307 -18.97 -2.92 22.91
CA PHE A 307 -18.64 -1.83 22.01
C PHE A 307 -19.24 -2.10 20.63
N THR A 308 -19.49 -1.04 19.86
CA THR A 308 -19.90 -1.15 18.45
C THR A 308 -18.83 -0.51 17.58
N PHE A 309 -18.36 -1.24 16.58
CA PHE A 309 -17.47 -0.73 15.55
C PHE A 309 -18.13 -0.94 14.20
N LYS A 310 -18.69 0.13 13.62
CA LYS A 310 -19.38 0.09 12.33
C LYS A 310 -18.62 0.92 11.30
N ALA A 311 -17.92 0.25 10.39
CA ALA A 311 -17.11 0.88 9.35
C ALA A 311 -17.96 1.33 8.14
N ASN A 312 -18.95 2.20 8.38
CA ASN A 312 -19.90 2.71 7.39
C ASN A 312 -19.61 4.14 6.90
N ARG A 313 -18.37 4.59 7.07
CA ARG A 313 -17.85 5.89 6.63
C ARG A 313 -16.35 5.76 6.32
N PRO A 314 -15.67 6.73 5.70
CA PRO A 314 -14.28 6.57 5.31
C PRO A 314 -13.38 6.24 6.49
N PHE A 315 -12.47 5.28 6.31
CA PHE A 315 -11.56 4.78 7.35
C PHE A 315 -10.18 4.47 6.77
N LEU A 316 -9.17 4.39 7.63
CA LEU A 316 -7.83 3.92 7.27
C LEU A 316 -7.69 2.44 7.65
N TYR A 317 -6.82 1.73 6.95
CA TYR A 317 -6.42 0.40 7.41
C TYR A 317 -4.94 0.12 7.17
N PHE A 318 -4.42 -0.81 7.97
CA PHE A 318 -3.03 -1.24 7.92
C PHE A 318 -2.99 -2.75 7.93
N LEU A 319 -2.21 -3.33 7.03
CA LEU A 319 -1.75 -4.71 7.19
C LEU A 319 -0.48 -4.66 8.02
N VAL A 320 -0.54 -5.17 9.23
CA VAL A 320 0.59 -5.18 10.16
C VAL A 320 1.09 -6.60 10.34
N ASN A 321 2.40 -6.80 10.30
CA ASN A 321 3.01 -8.03 10.82
C ASN A 321 3.49 -7.77 12.25
N LYS A 322 3.05 -8.59 13.19
CA LYS A 322 3.47 -8.57 14.59
C LYS A 322 4.49 -9.67 14.85
N SER A 323 5.72 -9.47 14.40
CA SER A 323 6.86 -10.25 14.89
C SER A 323 7.60 -9.46 15.98
N ALA A 324 8.28 -10.16 16.89
CA ALA A 324 8.76 -9.62 18.17
C ALA A 324 9.63 -8.34 18.08
N ASP A 325 10.24 -8.07 16.92
CA ASP A 325 11.22 -6.98 16.75
C ASP A 325 10.89 -5.97 15.64
N ASN A 326 9.81 -6.14 14.85
CA ASN A 326 9.52 -5.25 13.72
C ASN A 326 8.01 -5.11 13.45
N LEU A 327 7.51 -3.86 13.51
CA LEU A 327 6.21 -3.50 12.94
C LEU A 327 6.42 -3.12 11.48
N ILE A 328 6.11 -4.03 10.55
CA ILE A 328 5.95 -3.67 9.14
C ILE A 328 4.47 -3.42 8.91
N ALA A 329 4.12 -2.15 8.66
CA ALA A 329 2.77 -1.71 8.34
C ALA A 329 2.69 -1.35 6.87
N ILE A 330 1.93 -2.08 6.08
CA ILE A 330 1.51 -1.64 4.76
C ILE A 330 0.25 -0.79 4.98
N LEU A 331 0.37 0.52 4.79
CA LEU A 331 -0.77 1.44 4.79
C LEU A 331 -1.48 1.33 3.45
N VAL A 332 -2.76 1.02 3.49
CA VAL A 332 -3.64 1.23 2.34
C VAL A 332 -4.86 2.00 2.84
N THR A 333 -5.24 3.03 2.11
CA THR A 333 -6.38 3.89 2.48
C THR A 333 -7.60 3.47 1.67
N ILE A 334 -8.75 3.27 2.31
CA ILE A 334 -10.03 3.24 1.59
C ILE A 334 -10.61 4.66 1.64
N LEU A 335 -10.51 5.41 0.54
CA LEU A 335 -11.61 6.31 0.22
C LEU A 335 -12.51 5.63 -0.78
N VAL A 336 -13.75 5.43 -0.38
CA VAL A 336 -14.84 5.30 -1.34
C VAL A 336 -15.11 6.72 -1.86
N ARG A 337 -14.59 7.05 -3.05
CA ARG A 337 -15.07 8.20 -3.83
C ARG A 337 -16.03 7.68 -4.90
N THR A 338 -17.10 8.41 -5.13
CA THR A 338 -17.93 8.20 -6.32
C THR A 338 -17.12 8.53 -7.58
N PRO A 339 -17.32 7.80 -8.71
CA PRO A 339 -16.59 8.06 -9.94
C PRO A 339 -16.83 9.51 -10.39
N ARG A 340 -15.77 10.29 -10.60
CA ARG A 340 -15.88 11.55 -11.33
C ARG A 340 -16.05 11.21 -12.82
N HIS A 341 -17.19 11.57 -13.39
CA HIS A 341 -17.28 11.78 -14.83
C HIS A 341 -16.21 12.81 -15.27
N THR A 342 -15.58 12.55 -16.41
CA THR A 342 -14.48 13.27 -17.08
C THR A 342 -14.83 14.75 -17.41
N PRO A 343 -13.86 15.59 -17.83
CA PRO A 343 -13.63 16.92 -17.27
C PRO A 343 -14.31 18.04 -18.06
N LEU A 344 -14.71 19.11 -17.36
CA LEU A 344 -14.93 20.41 -17.98
C LEU A 344 -13.64 21.24 -17.90
N LEU A 345 -13.05 21.46 -19.07
CA LEU A 345 -12.17 22.60 -19.36
C LEU A 345 -12.84 23.89 -18.88
N LEU A 346 -12.09 24.75 -18.17
CA LEU A 346 -12.16 26.21 -18.32
C LEU A 346 -10.95 26.89 -17.69
N ALA A 347 -10.65 28.06 -18.27
CA ALA A 347 -9.33 28.63 -18.44
C ALA A 347 -8.80 29.47 -17.27
N SER A 348 -7.53 29.86 -17.43
CA SER A 348 -6.69 30.71 -16.59
C SER A 348 -7.35 31.98 -16.02
N THR A 349 -6.85 32.40 -14.86
CA THR A 349 -6.41 33.80 -14.66
C THR A 349 -5.35 33.89 -13.57
N ARG A 350 -4.26 34.61 -13.88
CA ARG A 350 -3.16 34.96 -12.97
C ARG A 350 -3.66 35.97 -11.92
N HIS A 351 -3.16 35.89 -10.68
CA HIS A 351 -2.56 37.04 -9.98
C HIS A 351 -1.68 36.60 -8.81
N SER A 352 -0.57 37.32 -8.64
CA SER A 352 0.49 37.08 -7.65
C SER A 352 0.16 37.73 -6.31
N ARG A 353 0.71 37.18 -5.22
CA ARG A 353 1.63 37.89 -4.29
C ARG A 353 2.13 36.98 -3.18
N HIS A 354 3.35 37.28 -2.76
CA HIS A 354 4.22 36.57 -1.83
C HIS A 354 3.67 36.42 -0.42
N TYR A 355 3.88 35.24 0.18
CA TYR A 355 4.27 35.10 1.59
C TYR A 355 4.92 33.72 1.81
N LYS A 356 6.14 33.69 2.39
CA LYS A 356 6.75 32.49 2.99
C LYS A 356 6.50 32.55 4.50
N PRO A 357 6.19 31.41 5.13
CA PRO A 357 7.12 30.91 6.16
C PRO A 357 7.36 29.41 6.04
N ASN A 358 8.48 28.97 6.60
CA ASN A 358 8.94 27.59 6.72
C ASN A 358 7.81 26.64 7.17
N LEU A 359 7.37 25.78 6.26
CA LEU A 359 6.51 24.63 6.51
C LEU A 359 7.06 23.48 5.68
N LEU A 360 7.33 22.34 6.33
CA LEU A 360 7.51 21.04 5.68
C LEU A 360 6.33 20.83 4.71
N PRO A 361 6.55 20.36 3.48
CA PRO A 361 5.47 20.28 2.52
C PRO A 361 4.47 19.20 2.95
N HIS A 362 3.26 19.65 3.28
CA HIS A 362 2.08 18.84 3.52
C HIS A 362 1.71 18.09 2.23
N TYR A 363 1.88 16.77 2.22
CA TYR A 363 1.36 15.89 1.18
C TYR A 363 0.43 14.86 1.80
N SER A 364 -0.84 15.22 1.96
CA SER A 364 -1.92 14.26 2.16
C SER A 364 -2.38 13.76 0.79
N HIS A 365 -1.75 12.71 0.27
CA HIS A 365 -2.27 12.01 -0.92
C HIS A 365 -3.41 11.09 -0.48
N ILE A 366 -4.62 11.53 -0.81
CA ILE A 366 -5.89 10.88 -0.49
C ILE A 366 -6.22 9.93 -1.65
N ILE A 367 -6.02 8.63 -1.45
CA ILE A 367 -6.19 7.57 -2.47
C ILE A 367 -7.63 7.06 -2.45
N ALA A 368 -8.28 7.06 -3.62
CA ALA A 368 -9.66 6.64 -3.81
C ALA A 368 -9.73 5.29 -4.54
N ALA A 369 -10.59 4.40 -4.06
CA ALA A 369 -10.90 3.14 -4.73
C ALA A 369 -12.26 3.25 -5.45
N ASN A 370 -12.29 2.81 -6.71
CA ASN A 370 -13.52 2.60 -7.46
C ASN A 370 -14.07 1.21 -7.13
N THR A 371 -15.31 1.12 -6.68
CA THR A 371 -16.05 -0.14 -6.63
C THR A 371 -16.62 -0.42 -8.02
N ALA A 372 -16.21 -1.52 -8.65
CA ALA A 372 -16.88 -2.04 -9.85
C ALA A 372 -18.32 -2.44 -9.48
N GLN A 373 -19.28 -2.03 -10.33
CA GLN A 373 -20.69 -2.39 -10.23
C GLN A 373 -20.94 -3.87 -10.53
#